data_AF-A0A944N3B4-F1
#
_entry.id   AF-A0A944N3B4-F1
#
_cell.length_a   1.000
_cell.length_b   1.000
_cell.length_c   1.000
_cell.angle_alpha   90.00
_cell.angle_beta   90.00
_cell.angle_gamma   90.00
#
_symmetry.space_group_name_H-M   'P 1'
#
loop_
_entity.id
_entity.type
_entity.pdbx_description
1 polymer ?
#
loop_
_entity_poly.entity_id
_entity_poly.type
_entity_poly.pdbx_seq_one_letter_code
_entity_poly.pdbx_strand_id
1 'polypeptide(L)'
;MKSFDSIDKSFEERFDPKLRTIGESHLQNYDKQKELIQPSKYFRIEFSTSISEKTKNFLNGKLPGILDFSGKFGLQLPHAGHLLRFLDQQTYESEIGSALPKNVTLPASRLKVNNTTRSYEVTIILPGELNSAELIVNITRNLFSKLCGNIFFNEQILPLEFYRQSVNRQKQSSAAVPEILFMVEELNFPSKSLQAFCESVAKSYMLELKKEGVKIRKQLISEWREKWKSQSLSTEEQHTLDSIFSEFKQTFRTNPEIFNQTLIERIQQLNTQLHFILPHERRAYENFNQQRFTHYIRSVKNKLEEISALSGFIEELHELLNQAPEAADMEGVGAQIRSRMQELRRDKKVIQFYVPEMPQNPDLKRIQQRFPLSLIKMLPSGTPLKEWSKEIKRLEKSYAESMYSKLYAALHSLSEWTLALQENRIDSFKESADAQRLKKLLAVLKYRAPALEGLQSTLGIMLDLSEQSLPKSKDNETARQLVPLDDFSKAWSYFISAILTMHYYQQDSASATLPQGFRTENYLKSILEFVDRQCSRGINHFHIVKLFWLVYEEKGTDALPFLLYCVQKPQDILRYTLHLTMRPQTENSNLEKRLEKLPQYRDAWIAAYQNRLNESGN
;
A
#
# COMPACT_ATOMS: atom_id res chain seq x y z
N MET A 1 28.26 32.64 -20.06
CA MET A 1 27.77 31.63 -21.02
C MET A 1 28.98 30.96 -21.65
N LYS A 2 29.19 29.67 -21.39
CA LYS A 2 30.17 28.81 -22.08
C LYS A 2 29.38 27.73 -22.82
N SER A 3 29.86 27.34 -24.00
CA SER A 3 29.12 26.62 -25.04
C SER A 3 28.57 25.25 -24.61
N PHE A 4 27.49 24.84 -25.27
CA PHE A 4 26.74 23.60 -25.07
C PHE A 4 27.47 22.33 -25.55
N ASP A 5 28.74 22.43 -25.95
CA ASP A 5 29.54 21.34 -26.58
C ASP A 5 29.97 20.21 -25.62
N SER A 6 29.57 20.25 -24.35
CA SER A 6 29.97 19.22 -23.34
C SER A 6 28.94 18.11 -23.14
N ILE A 7 27.72 18.26 -23.66
CA ILE A 7 26.67 17.24 -23.50
C ILE A 7 26.95 16.05 -24.43
N ASP A 8 27.29 16.31 -25.70
CA ASP A 8 27.51 15.28 -26.72
C ASP A 8 28.68 14.35 -26.40
N LYS A 9 29.78 14.86 -25.81
CA LYS A 9 30.91 14.04 -25.36
C LYS A 9 30.55 13.06 -24.24
N SER A 10 29.61 13.42 -23.36
CA SER A 10 29.20 12.56 -22.22
C SER A 10 28.30 11.39 -22.61
N PHE A 11 27.72 11.42 -23.82
CA PHE A 11 26.83 10.39 -24.33
C PHE A 11 27.59 9.32 -25.11
N GLU A 12 28.53 9.71 -25.97
CA GLU A 12 29.41 8.77 -26.69
C GLU A 12 30.26 7.94 -25.71
N GLU A 13 30.67 8.51 -24.57
CA GLU A 13 31.39 7.76 -23.54
C GLU A 13 30.59 6.57 -22.96
N ARG A 14 29.25 6.59 -23.03
CA ARG A 14 28.40 5.50 -22.48
C ARG A 14 28.44 4.22 -23.33
N PHE A 15 28.86 4.33 -24.59
CA PHE A 15 28.85 3.23 -25.54
C PHE A 15 30.23 3.08 -26.17
N ASP A 16 30.77 1.86 -26.22
CA ASP A 16 32.08 1.65 -26.86
C ASP A 16 31.94 0.81 -28.14
N PRO A 17 32.30 1.37 -29.31
CA PRO A 17 32.37 0.63 -30.56
C PRO A 17 33.27 -0.61 -30.50
N LYS A 18 34.33 -0.61 -29.67
CA LYS A 18 35.28 -1.72 -29.51
C LYS A 18 34.77 -2.86 -28.63
N LEU A 19 33.77 -2.60 -27.78
CA LEU A 19 33.07 -3.60 -26.97
C LEU A 19 31.88 -4.22 -27.70
N ARG A 20 31.83 -4.14 -29.03
CA ARG A 20 30.83 -4.86 -29.83
C ARG A 20 31.16 -6.37 -29.76
N THR A 21 30.78 -7.01 -28.68
CA THR A 21 30.91 -8.45 -28.45
C THR A 21 29.74 -9.19 -29.09
N ILE A 22 29.62 -9.10 -30.42
CA ILE A 22 28.79 -10.07 -31.15
C ILE A 22 29.66 -11.31 -31.35
N GLY A 23 29.53 -12.28 -30.43
CA GLY A 23 29.93 -13.66 -30.70
C GLY A 23 28.75 -14.43 -31.30
N GLU A 24 29.01 -15.29 -32.28
CA GLU A 24 27.99 -16.14 -32.94
C GLU A 24 27.20 -16.99 -31.91
N SER A 25 27.84 -17.37 -30.81
CA SER A 25 27.22 -18.05 -29.66
C SER A 25 26.21 -17.19 -28.88
N HIS A 26 26.37 -15.86 -28.83
CA HIS A 26 25.46 -14.95 -28.14
C HIS A 26 24.18 -14.69 -28.95
N LEU A 27 24.29 -14.61 -30.28
CA LEU A 27 23.14 -14.57 -31.18
C LEU A 27 22.35 -15.88 -31.13
N GLN A 28 23.03 -17.02 -31.13
CA GLN A 28 22.39 -18.34 -30.98
C GLN A 28 21.68 -18.50 -29.62
N ASN A 29 22.25 -17.97 -28.53
CA ASN A 29 21.58 -17.98 -27.22
C ASN A 29 20.36 -17.05 -27.17
N TYR A 30 20.43 -15.87 -27.81
CA TYR A 30 19.27 -14.97 -27.94
C TYR A 30 18.15 -15.59 -28.79
N ASP A 31 18.49 -16.22 -29.92
CA ASP A 31 17.53 -16.88 -30.78
C ASP A 31 16.92 -18.14 -30.12
N LYS A 32 17.67 -18.88 -29.31
CA LYS A 32 17.13 -19.98 -28.47
C LYS A 32 16.21 -19.47 -27.35
N GLN A 33 16.49 -18.30 -26.77
CA GLN A 33 15.63 -17.70 -25.73
C GLN A 33 14.34 -17.13 -26.32
N LYS A 34 14.34 -16.71 -27.59
CA LYS A 34 13.19 -16.18 -28.32
C LYS A 34 11.98 -17.12 -28.35
N GLU A 35 12.21 -18.44 -28.32
CA GLU A 35 11.15 -19.47 -28.37
C GLU A 35 10.42 -19.67 -27.02
N LEU A 36 10.93 -19.11 -25.92
CA LEU A 36 10.40 -19.32 -24.56
C LEU A 36 9.75 -18.08 -23.92
N ILE A 37 9.75 -16.93 -24.58
CA ILE A 37 9.27 -15.69 -23.97
C ILE A 37 7.77 -15.51 -24.23
N GLN A 38 6.96 -15.75 -23.19
CA GLN A 38 5.53 -15.50 -23.23
C GLN A 38 5.23 -13.98 -23.36
N PRO A 39 4.13 -13.59 -24.01
CA PRO A 39 3.67 -12.20 -23.99
C PRO A 39 3.44 -11.73 -22.55
N SER A 40 3.74 -10.46 -22.26
CA SER A 40 3.59 -9.90 -20.91
C SER A 40 2.16 -10.10 -20.39
N LYS A 41 2.04 -10.61 -19.15
CA LYS A 41 0.76 -10.87 -18.49
C LYS A 41 -0.04 -9.59 -18.18
N TYR A 42 0.62 -8.43 -18.18
CA TYR A 42 0.05 -7.18 -17.64
C TYR A 42 -0.32 -6.15 -18.70
N PHE A 43 0.31 -6.18 -19.88
CA PHE A 43 0.14 -5.16 -20.92
C PHE A 43 -0.40 -5.71 -22.23
N ARG A 44 -1.42 -5.05 -22.76
CA ARG A 44 -1.76 -5.11 -24.19
C ARG A 44 -0.87 -4.11 -24.94
N ILE A 45 -0.20 -4.57 -26.00
CA ILE A 45 0.72 -3.74 -26.79
C ILE A 45 0.01 -3.30 -28.08
N GLU A 46 0.06 -2.00 -28.38
CA GLU A 46 -0.48 -1.41 -29.61
C GLU A 46 0.54 -0.51 -30.31
N PHE A 47 0.62 -0.61 -31.63
CA PHE A 47 1.46 0.24 -32.47
C PHE A 47 0.58 1.06 -33.40
N SER A 48 0.91 2.34 -33.57
CA SER A 48 0.30 3.16 -34.62
C SER A 48 0.54 2.55 -36.01
N THR A 49 -0.38 2.79 -36.93
CA THR A 49 -0.27 2.37 -38.34
C THR A 49 0.92 2.98 -39.06
N SER A 50 1.35 4.16 -38.61
CA SER A 50 2.52 4.92 -39.09
C SER A 50 3.87 4.33 -38.66
N ILE A 51 3.91 3.45 -37.66
CA ILE A 51 5.15 2.79 -37.24
C ILE A 51 5.51 1.70 -38.27
N SER A 52 6.74 1.72 -38.76
CA SER A 52 7.20 0.74 -39.75
C SER A 52 7.24 -0.68 -39.18
N GLU A 53 6.98 -1.67 -40.04
CA GLU A 53 6.92 -3.08 -39.65
C GLU A 53 8.26 -3.59 -39.07
N LYS A 54 9.38 -3.06 -39.58
CA LYS A 54 10.72 -3.32 -39.04
C LYS A 54 10.83 -2.88 -37.57
N THR A 55 10.32 -1.70 -37.23
CA THR A 55 10.33 -1.18 -35.86
C THR A 55 9.39 -1.96 -34.95
N LYS A 56 8.20 -2.35 -35.44
CA LYS A 56 7.28 -3.21 -34.67
C LYS A 56 7.91 -4.55 -34.32
N ASN A 57 8.50 -5.24 -35.30
CA ASN A 57 9.16 -6.53 -35.08
C ASN A 57 10.34 -6.41 -34.13
N PHE A 58 11.15 -5.35 -34.24
CA PHE A 58 12.24 -5.09 -33.32
C PHE A 58 11.75 -4.88 -31.87
N LEU A 59 10.73 -4.06 -31.67
CA LEU A 59 10.19 -3.78 -30.33
C LEU A 59 9.47 -5.00 -29.75
N ASN A 60 8.68 -5.73 -30.53
CA ASN A 60 8.03 -6.95 -30.09
C ASN A 60 9.03 -8.01 -29.61
N GLY A 61 10.21 -8.10 -30.21
CA GLY A 61 11.28 -8.98 -29.73
C GLY A 61 11.89 -8.57 -28.39
N LYS A 62 11.85 -7.27 -28.03
CA LYS A 62 12.47 -6.75 -26.80
C LYS A 62 11.52 -6.57 -25.63
N LEU A 63 10.29 -6.14 -25.91
CA LEU A 63 9.35 -5.68 -24.88
C LEU A 63 9.07 -6.74 -23.81
N PRO A 64 8.82 -8.02 -24.14
CA PRO A 64 8.55 -9.02 -23.11
C PRO A 64 9.67 -9.11 -22.06
N GLY A 65 10.93 -9.11 -22.51
CA GLY A 65 12.10 -9.12 -21.62
C GLY A 65 12.19 -7.89 -20.72
N ILE A 66 11.79 -6.71 -21.20
CA ILE A 66 11.78 -5.46 -20.42
C ILE A 66 10.62 -5.45 -19.42
N LEU A 67 9.41 -5.82 -19.86
CA LEU A 67 8.18 -5.71 -19.08
C LEU A 67 8.19 -6.61 -17.84
N ASP A 68 8.82 -7.79 -17.94
CA ASP A 68 8.84 -8.75 -16.84
C ASP A 68 10.13 -8.65 -15.99
N PHE A 69 11.13 -7.87 -16.43
CA PHE A 69 12.44 -7.76 -15.77
C PHE A 69 12.35 -7.33 -14.31
N SER A 70 11.51 -6.33 -14.03
CA SER A 70 11.37 -5.74 -12.70
C SER A 70 10.83 -6.74 -11.67
N GLY A 71 10.14 -7.79 -12.11
CA GLY A 71 9.62 -8.85 -11.26
C GLY A 71 10.71 -9.56 -10.44
N LYS A 72 11.95 -9.65 -10.95
CA LYS A 72 13.09 -10.26 -10.25
C LYS A 72 13.48 -9.53 -8.95
N PHE A 73 13.11 -8.25 -8.84
CA PHE A 73 13.41 -7.39 -7.69
C PHE A 73 12.19 -7.15 -6.79
N GLY A 74 11.09 -7.89 -6.98
CA GLY A 74 9.85 -7.70 -6.23
C GLY A 74 9.01 -6.50 -6.68
N LEU A 75 9.33 -5.90 -7.84
CA LEU A 75 8.60 -4.78 -8.44
C LEU A 75 7.57 -5.31 -9.45
N GLN A 76 6.58 -6.05 -8.93
CA GLN A 76 5.48 -6.62 -9.71
C GLN A 76 4.27 -5.70 -9.72
N LEU A 77 3.60 -5.62 -10.87
CA LEU A 77 2.34 -4.89 -11.00
C LEU A 77 1.18 -5.78 -10.54
N PRO A 78 0.31 -5.30 -9.63
CA PRO A 78 -0.81 -6.08 -9.11
C PRO A 78 -1.94 -6.31 -10.13
N HIS A 79 -2.20 -5.35 -11.02
CA HIS A 79 -3.34 -5.41 -11.94
C HIS A 79 -2.90 -5.68 -13.39
N ALA A 80 -3.67 -6.50 -14.09
CA ALA A 80 -3.51 -6.75 -15.53
C ALA A 80 -4.43 -5.82 -16.36
N GLY A 81 -4.21 -5.77 -17.68
CA GLY A 81 -5.06 -5.02 -18.61
C GLY A 81 -4.65 -3.57 -18.83
N HIS A 82 -3.38 -3.25 -18.59
CA HIS A 82 -2.80 -1.96 -18.96
C HIS A 82 -2.55 -1.90 -20.47
N LEU A 83 -2.54 -0.69 -21.05
CA LEU A 83 -2.27 -0.46 -22.46
C LEU A 83 -0.88 0.15 -22.62
N LEU A 84 -0.03 -0.46 -23.44
CA LEU A 84 1.24 0.10 -23.88
C LEU A 84 1.16 0.44 -25.36
N ARG A 85 1.22 1.73 -25.67
CA ARG A 85 1.01 2.27 -27.02
C ARG A 85 2.27 2.95 -27.56
N PHE A 86 2.64 2.62 -28.80
CA PHE A 86 3.76 3.23 -29.50
C PHE A 86 3.27 4.10 -30.66
N LEU A 87 3.63 5.38 -30.62
CA LEU A 87 3.23 6.38 -31.62
C LEU A 87 4.48 7.08 -32.17
N ASP A 88 4.42 7.56 -33.41
CA ASP A 88 5.35 8.60 -33.88
C ASP A 88 4.86 9.99 -33.42
N GLN A 89 5.72 11.00 -33.59
CA GLN A 89 5.43 12.37 -33.20
C GLN A 89 4.19 12.95 -33.90
N GLN A 90 4.03 12.75 -35.22
CA GLN A 90 2.94 13.33 -35.99
C GLN A 90 1.59 12.74 -35.55
N THR A 91 1.53 11.42 -35.35
CA THR A 91 0.33 10.76 -34.84
C THR A 91 -0.03 11.26 -33.44
N TYR A 92 0.96 11.37 -32.54
CA TYR A 92 0.73 11.88 -31.19
C TYR A 92 0.19 13.32 -31.20
N GLU A 93 0.79 14.22 -31.97
CA GLU A 93 0.38 15.63 -32.07
C GLU A 93 -1.02 15.76 -32.66
N SER A 94 -1.35 14.94 -33.66
CA SER A 94 -2.68 14.88 -34.26
C SER A 94 -3.76 14.42 -33.27
N GLU A 95 -3.47 13.44 -32.42
CA GLU A 95 -4.44 12.92 -31.44
C GLU A 95 -4.65 13.85 -30.24
N ILE A 96 -3.59 14.53 -29.80
CA ILE A 96 -3.64 15.43 -28.65
C ILE A 96 -4.09 16.85 -29.05
N GLY A 97 -4.04 17.20 -30.33
CA GLY A 97 -4.43 18.52 -30.83
C GLY A 97 -3.46 19.64 -30.45
N SER A 98 -2.23 19.30 -30.06
CA SER A 98 -1.17 20.27 -29.75
C SER A 98 0.21 19.72 -30.13
N ALA A 99 1.09 20.61 -30.60
CA ALA A 99 2.46 20.27 -30.95
C ALA A 99 3.29 19.90 -29.71
N LEU A 100 4.21 18.95 -29.85
CA LEU A 100 5.13 18.59 -28.78
C LEU A 100 6.04 19.80 -28.48
N PRO A 101 6.25 20.17 -27.20
CA PRO A 101 7.15 21.27 -26.88
C PRO A 101 8.57 21.04 -27.43
N LYS A 102 9.17 22.07 -28.02
CA LYS A 102 10.48 21.99 -28.71
C LYS A 102 11.65 21.52 -27.83
N ASN A 103 11.49 21.57 -26.51
CA ASN A 103 12.48 21.14 -25.52
C ASN A 103 12.35 19.66 -25.12
N VAL A 104 11.38 18.92 -25.67
CA VAL A 104 11.21 17.49 -25.39
C VAL A 104 12.01 16.67 -26.40
N THR A 105 12.98 15.90 -25.90
CA THR A 105 13.76 14.96 -26.71
C THR A 105 13.03 13.63 -26.87
N LEU A 106 13.04 13.05 -28.07
CA LEU A 106 12.52 11.71 -28.34
C LEU A 106 13.61 10.64 -28.07
N PRO A 107 13.25 9.45 -27.56
CA PRO A 107 11.90 8.98 -27.27
C PRO A 107 11.31 9.65 -26.01
N ALA A 108 10.03 10.04 -26.08
CA ALA A 108 9.30 10.63 -24.96
C ALA A 108 8.24 9.66 -24.44
N SER A 109 7.70 9.92 -23.24
CA SER A 109 6.68 9.06 -22.65
C SER A 109 5.60 9.83 -21.89
N ARG A 110 4.37 9.33 -21.98
CA ARG A 110 3.20 9.85 -21.29
C ARG A 110 2.49 8.72 -20.55
N LEU A 111 1.89 9.05 -19.42
CA LEU A 111 1.03 8.16 -18.66
C LEU A 111 -0.35 8.80 -18.56
N LYS A 112 -1.40 8.02 -18.84
CA LYS A 112 -2.80 8.39 -18.62
C LYS A 112 -3.45 7.33 -17.75
N VAL A 113 -4.26 7.77 -16.79
CA VAL A 113 -4.99 6.88 -15.87
C VAL A 113 -6.44 6.81 -16.34
N ASN A 114 -6.96 5.60 -16.53
CA ASN A 114 -8.37 5.37 -16.72
C ASN A 114 -9.00 5.05 -15.36
N ASN A 115 -9.67 6.04 -14.76
CA ASN A 115 -10.24 5.91 -13.42
C ASN A 115 -11.37 4.88 -13.34
N THR A 116 -12.08 4.62 -14.44
CA THR A 116 -13.22 3.70 -14.49
C THR A 116 -12.77 2.24 -14.44
N THR A 117 -11.77 1.90 -15.24
CA THR A 117 -11.21 0.52 -15.32
C THR A 117 -10.04 0.31 -14.38
N ARG A 118 -9.59 1.36 -13.67
CA ARG A 118 -8.35 1.38 -12.87
C ARG A 118 -7.13 0.90 -13.66
N SER A 119 -7.11 1.12 -14.97
CA SER A 119 -6.01 0.72 -15.85
C SER A 119 -5.20 1.93 -16.31
N TYR A 120 -3.93 1.68 -16.64
CA TYR A 120 -3.01 2.70 -17.12
C TYR A 120 -2.78 2.56 -18.61
N GLU A 121 -2.73 3.70 -19.29
CA GLU A 121 -2.27 3.81 -20.67
C GLU A 121 -0.89 4.48 -20.67
N VAL A 122 0.12 3.71 -21.06
CA VAL A 122 1.50 4.16 -21.25
C VAL A 122 1.72 4.42 -22.73
N THR A 123 1.98 5.67 -23.10
CA THR A 123 2.31 6.05 -24.48
C THR A 123 3.80 6.31 -24.58
N ILE A 124 4.48 5.63 -25.51
CA ILE A 124 5.87 5.92 -25.90
C ILE A 124 5.86 6.58 -27.27
N ILE A 125 6.40 7.80 -27.34
CA ILE A 125 6.53 8.57 -28.57
C ILE A 125 7.92 8.30 -29.12
N LEU A 126 7.97 7.63 -30.27
CA LEU A 126 9.19 7.19 -30.93
C LEU A 126 9.71 8.25 -31.91
N PRO A 127 11.04 8.38 -32.06
CA PRO A 127 11.63 9.06 -33.20
C PRO A 127 11.42 8.23 -34.49
N GLY A 128 11.62 8.86 -35.65
CA GLY A 128 11.41 8.19 -36.95
C GLY A 128 12.27 6.94 -37.19
N GLU A 129 13.51 6.93 -36.69
CA GLU A 129 14.41 5.77 -36.78
C GLU A 129 15.02 5.40 -35.42
N LEU A 130 15.16 4.09 -35.17
CA LEU A 130 15.81 3.53 -33.98
C LEU A 130 17.21 3.00 -34.34
N ASN A 131 18.11 3.90 -34.70
CA ASN A 131 19.44 3.54 -35.22
C ASN A 131 20.58 3.61 -34.18
N SER A 132 20.34 4.18 -33.00
CA SER A 132 21.36 4.32 -31.95
C SER A 132 21.02 3.52 -30.68
N ALA A 133 22.08 3.08 -29.99
CA ALA A 133 21.95 2.38 -28.71
C ALA A 133 21.31 3.28 -27.65
N GLU A 134 21.59 4.58 -27.71
CA GLU A 134 21.02 5.58 -26.83
C GLU A 134 19.49 5.64 -26.92
N LEU A 135 18.93 5.69 -28.14
CA LEU A 135 17.48 5.73 -28.32
C LEU A 135 16.81 4.48 -27.72
N ILE A 136 17.42 3.31 -27.93
CA ILE A 136 16.92 2.03 -27.41
C ILE A 136 16.98 1.98 -25.87
N VAL A 137 18.10 2.43 -25.29
CA VAL A 137 18.27 2.53 -23.83
C VAL A 137 17.28 3.53 -23.24
N ASN A 138 17.02 4.66 -23.89
CA ASN A 138 16.06 5.66 -23.45
C ASN A 138 14.61 5.17 -23.55
N ILE A 139 14.24 4.36 -24.55
CA ILE A 139 12.94 3.66 -24.59
C ILE A 139 12.81 2.76 -23.35
N THR A 140 13.84 1.96 -23.07
CA THR A 140 13.86 1.03 -21.92
C THR A 140 13.70 1.79 -20.59
N ARG A 141 14.43 2.88 -20.43
CA ARG A 141 14.36 3.75 -19.25
C ARG A 141 12.98 4.40 -19.11
N ASN A 142 12.40 4.89 -20.19
CA ASN A 142 11.04 5.45 -20.19
C ASN A 142 10.01 4.40 -19.75
N LEU A 143 10.13 3.17 -20.22
CA LEU A 143 9.29 2.05 -19.77
C LEU A 143 9.45 1.84 -18.26
N PHE A 144 10.66 1.62 -17.74
CA PHE A 144 10.86 1.43 -16.29
C PHE A 144 10.40 2.64 -15.46
N SER A 145 10.56 3.87 -15.97
CA SER A 145 10.04 5.08 -15.31
C SER A 145 8.51 5.04 -15.17
N LYS A 146 7.78 4.59 -16.20
CA LYS A 146 6.31 4.49 -16.12
C LYS A 146 5.86 3.27 -15.32
N LEU A 147 6.42 2.10 -15.59
CA LEU A 147 6.05 0.83 -14.96
C LEU A 147 6.39 0.82 -13.48
N CYS A 148 7.67 0.96 -13.15
CA CYS A 148 8.18 0.83 -11.78
C CYS A 148 8.21 2.17 -11.03
N GLY A 149 8.33 3.27 -11.77
CA GLY A 149 8.39 4.61 -11.20
C GLY A 149 7.03 5.23 -10.92
N ASN A 150 6.05 5.08 -11.81
CA ASN A 150 4.73 5.70 -11.68
C ASN A 150 3.64 4.70 -11.31
N ILE A 151 3.41 3.66 -12.12
CA ILE A 151 2.32 2.71 -11.90
C ILE A 151 2.54 1.95 -10.59
N PHE A 152 3.69 1.29 -10.44
CA PHE A 152 4.03 0.59 -9.19
C PHE A 152 3.96 1.52 -7.98
N PHE A 153 4.49 2.75 -8.09
CA PHE A 153 4.41 3.71 -7.00
C PHE A 153 2.96 4.04 -6.63
N ASN A 154 2.10 4.31 -7.61
CA ASN A 154 0.69 4.64 -7.38
C ASN A 154 -0.14 3.47 -6.86
N GLU A 155 0.20 2.24 -7.23
CA GLU A 155 -0.57 1.05 -6.85
C GLU A 155 -0.06 0.38 -5.57
N GLN A 156 1.24 0.41 -5.30
CA GLN A 156 1.86 -0.34 -4.20
C GLN A 156 2.42 0.55 -3.10
N ILE A 157 2.83 1.79 -3.41
CA ILE A 157 3.46 2.68 -2.43
C ILE A 157 2.46 3.73 -1.91
N LEU A 158 1.88 4.52 -2.81
CA LEU A 158 0.95 5.61 -2.47
C LEU A 158 -0.26 5.17 -1.63
N PRO A 159 -0.83 3.96 -1.82
CA PRO A 159 -1.93 3.49 -0.99
C PRO A 159 -1.55 3.18 0.45
N LEU A 160 -0.26 3.04 0.77
CA LEU A 160 0.18 2.79 2.13
C LEU A 160 -0.15 4.00 3.01
N GLU A 161 -0.65 3.71 4.21
CA GLU A 161 -1.19 4.71 5.14
C GLU A 161 -0.21 5.87 5.43
N PHE A 162 1.08 5.55 5.55
CA PHE A 162 2.15 6.52 5.78
C PHE A 162 2.18 7.65 4.73
N TYR A 163 1.90 7.34 3.47
CA TYR A 163 1.90 8.29 2.35
C TYR A 163 0.52 8.95 2.18
N ARG A 164 -0.59 8.21 2.36
CA ARG A 164 -1.96 8.78 2.29
C ARG A 164 -2.16 9.99 3.21
N GLN A 165 -1.55 9.97 4.40
CA GLN A 165 -1.59 11.08 5.36
C GLN A 165 -1.05 12.41 4.79
N SER A 166 -0.22 12.38 3.75
CA SER A 166 0.29 13.59 3.07
C SER A 166 -0.59 14.05 1.89
N VAL A 167 -1.48 13.16 1.38
CA VAL A 167 -2.49 13.48 0.35
C VAL A 167 -3.71 14.18 0.96
N ASN A 168 -4.12 13.75 2.17
CA ASN A 168 -5.41 14.11 2.78
C ASN A 168 -5.59 15.59 3.16
N ARG A 169 -4.53 16.42 3.20
CA ARG A 169 -4.67 17.86 3.49
C ARG A 169 -5.08 18.72 2.28
N GLN A 170 -5.01 18.21 1.04
CA GLN A 170 -5.37 18.99 -0.17
C GLN A 170 -6.79 18.72 -0.69
N LYS A 171 -7.48 17.68 -0.24
CA LYS A 171 -8.85 17.35 -0.65
C LYS A 171 -9.87 17.81 0.39
N GLN A 172 -10.98 18.39 -0.06
CA GLN A 172 -12.16 18.56 0.80
C GLN A 172 -12.63 17.17 1.25
N SER A 173 -12.95 16.98 2.55
CA SER A 173 -13.51 15.72 3.04
C SER A 173 -14.82 15.41 2.31
N SER A 174 -14.85 14.30 1.58
CA SER A 174 -16.05 13.71 1.00
C SER A 174 -16.23 12.32 1.59
N ALA A 175 -17.44 11.98 2.00
CA ALA A 175 -17.81 10.65 2.42
C ALA A 175 -18.76 10.05 1.38
N ALA A 176 -18.57 8.78 1.04
CA ALA A 176 -19.53 8.06 0.20
C ALA A 176 -20.81 7.74 1.00
N VAL A 177 -21.93 7.50 0.31
CA VAL A 177 -23.22 7.17 0.95
C VAL A 177 -23.13 6.06 2.01
N PRO A 178 -22.45 4.92 1.78
CA PRO A 178 -22.32 3.89 2.82
C PRO A 178 -21.63 4.39 4.07
N GLU A 179 -20.60 5.23 3.92
CA GLU A 179 -19.83 5.79 5.02
C GLU A 179 -20.69 6.77 5.84
N ILE A 180 -21.51 7.59 5.16
CA ILE A 180 -22.48 8.48 5.80
C ILE A 180 -23.47 7.67 6.62
N LEU A 181 -24.04 6.60 6.04
CA LEU A 181 -25.01 5.74 6.73
C LEU A 181 -24.40 5.04 7.95
N PHE A 182 -23.19 4.49 7.82
CA PHE A 182 -22.47 3.88 8.93
C PHE A 182 -22.19 4.89 10.05
N MET A 183 -21.70 6.08 9.72
CA MET A 183 -21.43 7.14 10.69
C MET A 183 -22.71 7.55 11.45
N VAL A 184 -23.83 7.71 10.74
CA VAL A 184 -25.13 8.06 11.34
C VAL A 184 -25.61 6.98 12.30
N GLU A 185 -25.38 5.71 11.97
CA GLU A 185 -25.75 4.55 12.78
C GLU A 185 -24.83 4.39 14.01
N GLU A 186 -23.52 4.40 13.80
CA GLU A 186 -22.49 4.16 14.82
C GLU A 186 -22.42 5.28 15.87
N LEU A 187 -22.60 6.53 15.45
CA LEU A 187 -22.56 7.69 16.34
C LEU A 187 -23.95 8.10 16.86
N ASN A 188 -25.01 7.46 16.38
CA ASN A 188 -26.40 7.87 16.61
C ASN A 188 -26.60 9.38 16.38
N PHE A 189 -25.95 9.94 15.35
CA PHE A 189 -25.84 11.39 15.13
C PHE A 189 -27.23 12.06 15.03
N PRO A 190 -27.52 13.11 15.83
CA PRO A 190 -28.81 13.79 15.82
C PRO A 190 -28.87 14.84 14.69
N SER A 191 -29.03 14.39 13.44
CA SER A 191 -29.20 15.26 12.28
C SER A 191 -30.62 15.81 12.17
N LYS A 192 -30.74 17.11 11.90
CA LYS A 192 -32.02 17.79 11.66
C LYS A 192 -32.64 17.33 10.34
N SER A 193 -31.83 17.22 9.29
CA SER A 193 -32.26 16.70 7.99
C SER A 193 -32.81 15.27 8.09
N LEU A 194 -32.13 14.39 8.83
CA LEU A 194 -32.62 13.03 9.06
C LEU A 194 -33.93 13.02 9.85
N GLN A 195 -34.04 13.86 10.89
CA GLN A 195 -35.25 13.96 11.69
C GLN A 195 -36.44 14.45 10.87
N ALA A 196 -36.26 15.50 10.06
CA ALA A 196 -37.29 16.03 9.17
C ALA A 196 -37.78 14.97 8.16
N PHE A 197 -36.85 14.17 7.61
CA PHE A 197 -37.21 13.07 6.73
C PHE A 197 -38.00 11.97 7.48
N CYS A 198 -37.56 11.59 8.68
CA CYS A 198 -38.29 10.65 9.53
C CYS A 198 -39.70 11.15 9.88
N GLU A 199 -39.87 12.45 10.11
CA GLU A 199 -41.18 13.09 10.36
C GLU A 199 -42.10 13.02 9.14
N SER A 200 -41.55 13.24 7.94
CA SER A 200 -42.28 13.10 6.68
C SER A 200 -42.78 11.65 6.48
N VAL A 201 -41.90 10.68 6.69
CA VAL A 201 -42.22 9.24 6.60
C VAL A 201 -43.23 8.83 7.67
N ALA A 202 -43.06 9.27 8.92
CA ALA A 202 -44.02 8.96 9.98
C ALA A 202 -45.42 9.49 9.65
N LYS A 203 -45.52 10.70 9.07
CA LYS A 203 -46.80 11.27 8.62
C LYS A 203 -47.43 10.49 7.46
N SER A 204 -46.64 10.06 6.47
CA SER A 204 -47.17 9.31 5.33
C SER A 204 -47.72 7.94 5.73
N TYR A 205 -47.15 7.31 6.76
CA TYR A 205 -47.57 6.01 7.28
C TYR A 205 -48.45 6.08 8.54
N MET A 206 -48.88 7.28 8.98
CA MET A 206 -49.69 7.51 10.19
C MET A 206 -49.07 6.92 11.47
N LEU A 207 -47.74 6.97 11.61
CA LEU A 207 -46.99 6.46 12.75
C LEU A 207 -46.68 7.57 13.77
N GLU A 208 -46.64 7.22 15.06
CA GLU A 208 -46.25 8.15 16.12
C GLU A 208 -44.72 8.21 16.28
N LEU A 209 -44.09 9.28 15.80
CA LEU A 209 -42.63 9.47 15.87
C LEU A 209 -42.06 9.35 17.30
N LYS A 210 -42.79 9.81 18.32
CA LYS A 210 -42.36 9.73 19.73
C LYS A 210 -42.21 8.29 20.23
N LYS A 211 -43.00 7.35 19.69
CA LYS A 211 -42.96 5.93 20.08
C LYS A 211 -42.10 5.11 19.13
N GLU A 212 -42.10 5.44 17.83
CA GLU A 212 -41.52 4.58 16.80
C GLU A 212 -40.28 5.16 16.11
N GLY A 213 -39.86 6.38 16.44
CA GLY A 213 -38.79 7.10 15.74
C GLY A 213 -37.47 6.34 15.62
N VAL A 214 -37.07 5.57 16.65
CA VAL A 214 -35.85 4.74 16.60
C VAL A 214 -36.00 3.58 15.61
N LYS A 215 -37.19 2.96 15.53
CA LYS A 215 -37.46 1.87 14.58
C LYS A 215 -37.50 2.41 13.16
N ILE A 216 -38.19 3.52 12.94
CA ILE A 216 -38.26 4.22 11.64
C ILE A 216 -36.85 4.57 11.16
N ARG A 217 -36.02 5.19 12.01
CA ARG A 217 -34.63 5.52 11.67
C ARG A 217 -33.82 4.29 11.25
N LYS A 218 -33.90 3.18 11.99
CA LYS A 218 -33.17 1.94 11.66
C LYS A 218 -33.64 1.35 10.33
N GLN A 219 -34.95 1.31 10.10
CA GLN A 219 -35.52 0.81 8.85
C GLN A 219 -35.09 1.67 7.67
N LEU A 220 -35.14 3.01 7.80
CA LEU A 220 -34.70 3.93 6.76
C LEU A 220 -33.22 3.77 6.41
N ILE A 221 -32.34 3.67 7.41
CA ILE A 221 -30.90 3.44 7.16
C ILE A 221 -30.69 2.11 6.42
N SER A 222 -31.42 1.05 6.80
CA SER A 222 -31.35 -0.24 6.11
C SER A 222 -31.89 -0.17 4.68
N GLU A 223 -33.01 0.53 4.47
CA GLU A 223 -33.61 0.72 3.14
C GLU A 223 -32.69 1.52 2.22
N TRP A 224 -32.13 2.62 2.70
CA TRP A 224 -31.17 3.43 1.94
C TRP A 224 -29.90 2.66 1.60
N ARG A 225 -29.45 1.76 2.48
CA ARG A 225 -28.31 0.86 2.19
C ARG A 225 -28.61 -0.09 1.04
N GLU A 226 -29.80 -0.67 1.00
CA GLU A 226 -30.21 -1.57 -0.09
C GLU A 226 -30.46 -0.79 -1.39
N LYS A 227 -31.15 0.36 -1.32
CA LYS A 227 -31.33 1.27 -2.47
C LYS A 227 -30.01 1.73 -3.06
N TRP A 228 -29.02 2.01 -2.21
CA TRP A 228 -27.68 2.35 -2.68
C TRP A 228 -27.03 1.20 -3.45
N LYS A 229 -27.08 -0.04 -2.91
CA LYS A 229 -26.54 -1.23 -3.60
C LYS A 229 -27.21 -1.48 -4.95
N SER A 230 -28.53 -1.26 -5.05
CA SER A 230 -29.29 -1.39 -6.28
C SER A 230 -29.31 -0.12 -7.16
N GLN A 231 -28.54 0.91 -6.80
CA GLN A 231 -28.46 2.20 -7.52
C GLN A 231 -29.82 2.88 -7.74
N SER A 232 -30.74 2.75 -6.78
CA SER A 232 -32.14 3.22 -6.87
C SER A 232 -32.48 4.33 -5.86
N LEU A 233 -31.48 4.98 -5.26
CA LEU A 233 -31.71 6.15 -4.40
C LEU A 233 -32.30 7.31 -5.20
N SER A 234 -33.35 7.93 -4.68
CA SER A 234 -33.96 9.11 -5.28
C SER A 234 -33.09 10.36 -5.09
N THR A 235 -33.32 11.38 -5.91
CA THR A 235 -32.63 12.68 -5.79
C THR A 235 -32.87 13.34 -4.42
N GLU A 236 -34.07 13.20 -3.84
CA GLU A 236 -34.40 13.72 -2.51
C GLU A 236 -33.63 12.99 -1.40
N GLU A 237 -33.50 11.67 -1.51
CA GLU A 237 -32.71 10.85 -0.56
C GLU A 237 -31.23 11.20 -0.64
N GLN A 238 -30.68 11.39 -1.84
CA GLN A 238 -29.30 11.83 -2.04
C GLN A 238 -29.04 13.22 -1.43
N HIS A 239 -29.92 14.19 -1.70
CA HIS A 239 -29.82 15.53 -1.09
C HIS A 239 -29.93 15.51 0.43
N THR A 240 -30.76 14.61 0.98
CA THR A 240 -30.89 14.43 2.43
C THR A 240 -29.59 13.89 3.02
N LEU A 241 -28.95 12.89 2.39
CA LEU A 241 -27.66 12.33 2.81
C LEU A 241 -26.52 13.37 2.78
N ASP A 242 -26.45 14.18 1.72
CA ASP A 242 -25.48 15.27 1.61
C ASP A 242 -25.68 16.34 2.70
N SER A 243 -26.94 16.64 3.02
CA SER A 243 -27.30 17.58 4.09
C SER A 243 -26.92 17.03 5.47
N ILE A 244 -27.18 15.74 5.73
CA ILE A 244 -26.75 15.05 6.96
C ILE A 244 -25.23 15.16 7.14
N PHE A 245 -24.45 14.87 6.09
CA PHE A 245 -22.99 14.94 6.17
C PHE A 245 -22.48 16.38 6.34
N SER A 246 -23.16 17.35 5.75
CA SER A 246 -22.82 18.78 5.91
C SER A 246 -23.09 19.27 7.34
N GLU A 247 -24.22 18.90 7.93
CA GLU A 247 -24.55 19.15 9.35
C GLU A 247 -23.51 18.51 10.28
N PHE A 248 -23.11 17.27 9.97
CA PHE A 248 -22.08 16.56 10.73
C PHE A 248 -20.74 17.31 10.71
N LYS A 249 -20.25 17.68 9.51
CA LYS A 249 -19.00 18.46 9.36
C LYS A 249 -19.05 19.76 10.16
N GLN A 250 -20.17 20.47 10.12
CA GLN A 250 -20.33 21.73 10.86
C GLN A 250 -20.30 21.50 12.37
N THR A 251 -21.01 20.48 12.86
CA THR A 251 -21.07 20.15 14.29
C THR A 251 -19.73 19.65 14.81
N PHE A 252 -19.02 18.82 14.04
CA PHE A 252 -17.68 18.35 14.39
C PHE A 252 -16.67 19.50 14.46
N ARG A 253 -16.76 20.50 13.58
CA ARG A 253 -15.89 21.69 13.63
C ARG A 253 -16.11 22.53 14.89
N THR A 254 -17.34 22.66 15.36
CA THR A 254 -17.67 23.50 16.52
C THR A 254 -17.49 22.76 17.85
N ASN A 255 -17.71 21.44 17.89
CA ASN A 255 -17.59 20.66 19.11
C ASN A 255 -17.10 19.22 18.84
N PRO A 256 -15.80 19.02 18.61
CA PRO A 256 -15.24 17.70 18.32
C PRO A 256 -15.25 16.76 19.56
N GLU A 257 -15.23 17.30 20.77
CA GLU A 257 -15.10 16.52 22.02
C GLU A 257 -16.30 15.58 22.26
N ILE A 258 -17.52 16.04 21.93
CA ILE A 258 -18.73 15.21 22.03
C ILE A 258 -18.59 13.95 21.16
N PHE A 259 -18.07 14.09 19.94
CA PHE A 259 -17.88 12.95 19.05
C PHE A 259 -16.76 12.04 19.51
N ASN A 260 -15.69 12.61 20.05
CA ASN A 260 -14.56 11.85 20.56
C ASN A 260 -15.00 10.90 21.69
N GLN A 261 -15.81 11.40 22.62
CA GLN A 261 -16.32 10.59 23.74
C GLN A 261 -17.22 9.45 23.25
N THR A 262 -18.21 9.74 22.40
CA THR A 262 -19.09 8.72 21.81
C THR A 262 -18.29 7.65 21.06
N LEU A 263 -17.24 8.06 20.35
CA LEU A 263 -16.37 7.15 19.61
C LEU A 263 -15.53 6.27 20.54
N ILE A 264 -15.00 6.81 21.64
CA ILE A 264 -14.27 6.03 22.67
C ILE A 264 -15.18 4.95 23.24
N GLU A 265 -16.39 5.32 23.64
CA GLU A 265 -17.38 4.38 24.21
C GLU A 265 -17.71 3.27 23.22
N ARG A 266 -17.90 3.63 21.94
CA ARG A 266 -18.18 2.66 20.89
C ARG A 266 -17.01 1.71 20.63
N ILE A 267 -15.78 2.22 20.59
CA ILE A 267 -14.56 1.40 20.48
C ILE A 267 -14.45 0.44 21.66
N GLN A 268 -14.68 0.92 22.88
CA GLN A 268 -14.62 0.08 24.09
C GLN A 268 -15.70 -1.00 24.09
N GLN A 269 -16.91 -0.67 23.65
CA GLN A 269 -18.00 -1.63 23.52
C GLN A 269 -17.64 -2.75 22.54
N LEU A 270 -17.13 -2.40 21.34
CA LEU A 270 -16.73 -3.41 20.36
C LEU A 270 -15.53 -4.22 20.84
N ASN A 271 -14.55 -3.58 21.48
CA ASN A 271 -13.38 -4.25 22.03
C ASN A 271 -13.74 -5.21 23.19
N THR A 272 -14.80 -4.92 23.95
CA THR A 272 -15.29 -5.84 24.98
C THR A 272 -15.86 -7.12 24.37
N GLN A 273 -16.39 -7.05 23.14
CA GLN A 273 -16.96 -8.20 22.44
C GLN A 273 -15.92 -8.99 21.63
N LEU A 274 -14.90 -8.31 21.11
CA LEU A 274 -13.93 -8.87 20.15
C LEU A 274 -12.51 -8.99 20.69
N HIS A 275 -12.17 -8.27 21.76
CA HIS A 275 -10.83 -8.19 22.36
C HIS A 275 -9.71 -7.98 21.32
N PHE A 276 -9.88 -7.00 20.42
CA PHE A 276 -8.90 -6.67 19.39
C PHE A 276 -7.75 -5.79 19.91
N ILE A 277 -7.93 -5.09 21.04
CA ILE A 277 -6.83 -4.48 21.80
C ILE A 277 -6.37 -5.49 22.83
N LEU A 278 -5.18 -6.05 22.60
CA LEU A 278 -4.65 -7.12 23.42
C LEU A 278 -4.14 -6.60 24.77
N PRO A 279 -4.13 -7.44 25.83
CA PRO A 279 -3.71 -7.04 27.17
C PRO A 279 -2.38 -6.28 27.24
N HIS A 280 -1.37 -6.69 26.49
CA HIS A 280 -0.05 -6.03 26.48
C HIS A 280 -0.04 -4.67 25.76
N GLU A 281 -1.07 -4.36 24.98
CA GLU A 281 -1.21 -3.10 24.23
C GLU A 281 -2.03 -2.06 24.98
N ARG A 282 -2.84 -2.48 25.97
CA ARG A 282 -3.85 -1.62 26.63
C ARG A 282 -3.28 -0.29 27.13
N ARG A 283 -2.15 -0.31 27.85
CA ARG A 283 -1.50 0.90 28.37
C ARG A 283 -1.12 1.89 27.26
N ALA A 284 -0.65 1.40 26.11
CA ALA A 284 -0.31 2.26 24.98
C ALA A 284 -1.56 2.94 24.40
N TYR A 285 -2.66 2.19 24.25
CA TYR A 285 -3.93 2.72 23.77
C TYR A 285 -4.58 3.70 24.77
N GLU A 286 -4.47 3.44 26.08
CA GLU A 286 -4.90 4.37 27.13
C GLU A 286 -4.11 5.69 27.06
N ASN A 287 -2.79 5.60 26.90
CA ASN A 287 -1.93 6.78 26.73
C ASN A 287 -2.28 7.56 25.44
N PHE A 288 -2.51 6.87 24.33
CA PHE A 288 -2.93 7.53 23.09
C PHE A 288 -4.29 8.21 23.25
N ASN A 289 -5.25 7.57 23.92
CA ASN A 289 -6.56 8.17 24.16
C ASN A 289 -6.44 9.48 24.94
N GLN A 290 -5.60 9.50 25.99
CA GLN A 290 -5.41 10.68 26.83
C GLN A 290 -4.59 11.80 26.18
N GLN A 291 -3.54 11.45 25.43
CA GLN A 291 -2.54 12.42 24.98
C GLN A 291 -2.61 12.74 23.48
N ARG A 292 -3.11 11.81 22.65
CA ARG A 292 -3.06 11.90 21.18
C ARG A 292 -4.27 11.23 20.54
N PHE A 293 -5.45 11.82 20.68
CA PHE A 293 -6.71 11.24 20.23
C PHE A 293 -6.71 10.80 18.74
N THR A 294 -6.18 11.62 17.83
CA THR A 294 -6.05 11.25 16.40
C THR A 294 -5.18 9.99 16.20
N HIS A 295 -4.15 9.80 17.02
CA HIS A 295 -3.32 8.59 16.95
C HIS A 295 -4.05 7.38 17.52
N TYR A 296 -4.86 7.57 18.57
CA TYR A 296 -5.71 6.53 19.13
C TYR A 296 -6.70 5.99 18.09
N ILE A 297 -7.51 6.85 17.47
CA ILE A 297 -8.52 6.43 16.48
C ILE A 297 -7.88 5.79 15.24
N ARG A 298 -6.71 6.27 14.79
CA ARG A 298 -5.92 5.66 13.72
C ARG A 298 -5.45 4.27 14.06
N SER A 299 -4.87 4.11 15.25
CA SER A 299 -4.34 2.82 15.71
C SER A 299 -5.46 1.78 15.88
N VAL A 300 -6.67 2.23 16.24
CA VAL A 300 -7.84 1.36 16.29
C VAL A 300 -8.30 1.00 14.87
N LYS A 301 -8.46 1.98 13.98
CA LYS A 301 -8.86 1.76 12.59
C LYS A 301 -7.96 0.74 11.88
N ASN A 302 -6.65 0.86 12.04
CA ASN A 302 -5.69 -0.07 11.44
C ASN A 302 -5.85 -1.51 11.94
N LYS A 303 -6.17 -1.70 13.22
CA LYS A 303 -6.48 -3.03 13.76
C LYS A 303 -7.76 -3.61 13.15
N LEU A 304 -8.80 -2.79 13.01
CA LEU A 304 -10.05 -3.22 12.38
C LEU A 304 -9.81 -3.57 10.90
N GLU A 305 -9.03 -2.77 10.17
CA GLU A 305 -8.63 -3.04 8.78
C GLU A 305 -7.88 -4.35 8.64
N GLU A 306 -6.92 -4.61 9.52
CA GLU A 306 -6.19 -5.87 9.54
C GLU A 306 -7.13 -7.06 9.79
N ILE A 307 -8.01 -6.95 10.78
CA ILE A 307 -8.99 -8.00 11.11
C ILE A 307 -9.93 -8.25 9.94
N SER A 308 -10.44 -7.20 9.30
CA SER A 308 -11.32 -7.29 8.12
C SER A 308 -10.60 -7.95 6.95
N ALA A 309 -9.35 -7.56 6.67
CA ALA A 309 -8.54 -8.15 5.60
C ALA A 309 -8.24 -9.63 5.85
N LEU A 310 -7.88 -10.01 7.07
CA LEU A 310 -7.67 -11.42 7.43
C LEU A 310 -8.96 -12.23 7.38
N SER A 311 -10.09 -11.64 7.77
CA SER A 311 -11.41 -12.30 7.67
C SER A 311 -11.79 -12.55 6.21
N GLY A 312 -11.64 -11.55 5.34
CA GLY A 312 -11.88 -11.68 3.90
C GLY A 312 -10.97 -12.72 3.25
N PHE A 313 -9.68 -12.72 3.60
CA PHE A 313 -8.74 -13.75 3.15
C PHE A 313 -9.17 -15.18 3.56
N ILE A 314 -9.66 -15.36 4.78
CA ILE A 314 -10.18 -16.66 5.25
C ILE A 314 -11.44 -17.07 4.47
N GLU A 315 -12.34 -16.14 4.16
CA GLU A 315 -13.54 -16.40 3.36
C GLU A 315 -13.18 -16.77 1.91
N GLU A 316 -12.29 -16.01 1.27
CA GLU A 316 -11.77 -16.30 -0.08
C GLU A 316 -11.10 -17.67 -0.14
N LEU A 317 -10.26 -18.01 0.84
CA LEU A 317 -9.64 -19.33 0.94
C LEU A 317 -10.67 -20.43 1.12
N HIS A 318 -11.65 -20.23 2.00
CA HIS A 318 -12.72 -21.20 2.21
C HIS A 318 -13.52 -21.44 0.91
N GLU A 319 -13.84 -20.39 0.16
CA GLU A 319 -14.51 -20.52 -1.14
C GLU A 319 -13.62 -21.25 -2.18
N LEU A 320 -12.35 -20.90 -2.25
CA LEU A 320 -11.38 -21.53 -3.15
C LEU A 320 -11.23 -23.04 -2.86
N LEU A 321 -11.14 -23.44 -1.59
CA LEU A 321 -11.03 -24.85 -1.21
C LEU A 321 -12.33 -25.62 -1.44
N ASN A 322 -13.49 -24.96 -1.37
CA ASN A 322 -14.77 -25.58 -1.74
C ASN A 322 -14.92 -25.78 -3.26
N GLN A 323 -14.34 -24.90 -4.07
CA GLN A 323 -14.43 -24.94 -5.54
C GLN A 323 -13.42 -25.90 -6.17
N ALA A 324 -12.43 -26.37 -5.41
CA ALA A 324 -11.44 -27.40 -5.74
C ALA A 324 -10.98 -27.41 -7.22
N PRO A 325 -10.24 -26.39 -7.69
CA PRO A 325 -9.62 -26.48 -9.00
C PRO A 325 -8.55 -27.58 -8.95
N GLU A 326 -8.68 -28.61 -9.79
CA GLU A 326 -7.67 -29.68 -9.96
C GLU A 326 -6.26 -29.13 -10.32
N ALA A 327 -6.19 -27.86 -10.75
CA ALA A 327 -4.96 -27.15 -11.15
C ALA A 327 -4.45 -26.10 -10.14
N ALA A 328 -5.06 -25.95 -8.95
CA ALA A 328 -4.61 -24.96 -7.98
C ALA A 328 -3.42 -25.46 -7.14
N ASP A 329 -2.38 -24.64 -7.00
CA ASP A 329 -1.17 -24.91 -6.21
C ASP A 329 -1.50 -24.92 -4.70
N MET A 330 -1.94 -26.08 -4.20
CA MET A 330 -2.29 -26.26 -2.78
C MET A 330 -1.09 -26.12 -1.85
N GLU A 331 0.13 -26.39 -2.34
CA GLU A 331 1.36 -26.20 -1.57
C GLU A 331 1.63 -24.70 -1.36
N GLY A 332 1.52 -23.91 -2.42
CA GLY A 332 1.59 -22.45 -2.38
C GLY A 332 0.52 -21.84 -1.48
N VAL A 333 -0.74 -22.31 -1.59
CA VAL A 333 -1.84 -21.86 -0.71
C VAL A 333 -1.54 -22.20 0.76
N GLY A 334 -1.11 -23.42 1.05
CA GLY A 334 -0.71 -23.84 2.40
C GLY A 334 0.45 -23.02 2.95
N ALA A 335 1.45 -22.69 2.11
CA ALA A 335 2.57 -21.84 2.50
C ALA A 335 2.13 -20.41 2.84
N GLN A 336 1.21 -19.83 2.07
CA GLN A 336 0.63 -18.51 2.35
C GLN A 336 -0.12 -18.48 3.69
N ILE A 337 -0.95 -19.50 3.97
CA ILE A 337 -1.66 -19.64 5.24
C ILE A 337 -0.68 -19.70 6.42
N ARG A 338 0.33 -20.58 6.34
CA ARG A 338 1.35 -20.73 7.38
C ARG A 338 2.18 -19.46 7.58
N SER A 339 2.47 -18.73 6.51
CA SER A 339 3.13 -17.42 6.56
C SER A 339 2.31 -16.41 7.36
N ARG A 340 1.00 -16.27 7.08
CA ARG A 340 0.10 -15.40 7.86
C ARG A 340 0.02 -15.80 9.33
N MET A 341 -0.04 -17.10 9.63
CA MET A 341 -0.01 -17.59 11.01
C MET A 341 1.32 -17.26 11.71
N GLN A 342 2.44 -17.32 10.99
CA GLN A 342 3.74 -16.91 11.52
C GLN A 342 3.80 -15.41 11.79
N GLU A 343 3.26 -14.56 10.91
CA GLU A 343 3.15 -13.12 11.11
C GLU A 343 2.35 -12.79 12.39
N LEU A 344 1.18 -13.42 12.58
CA LEU A 344 0.36 -13.22 13.80
C LEU A 344 1.10 -13.58 15.09
N ARG A 345 1.95 -14.62 15.06
CA ARG A 345 2.79 -15.00 16.20
C ARG A 345 3.96 -14.04 16.41
N ARG A 346 4.66 -13.68 15.34
CA ARG A 346 5.80 -12.75 15.37
C ARG A 346 5.40 -11.39 15.90
N ASP A 347 4.22 -10.90 15.50
CA ASP A 347 3.65 -9.63 15.96
C ASP A 347 3.02 -9.73 17.36
N LYS A 348 3.11 -10.88 18.03
CA LYS A 348 2.52 -11.16 19.35
C LYS A 348 1.01 -10.93 19.41
N LYS A 349 0.33 -10.97 18.26
CA LYS A 349 -1.14 -10.87 18.16
C LYS A 349 -1.83 -12.13 18.69
N VAL A 350 -1.11 -13.25 18.63
CA VAL A 350 -1.59 -14.55 19.11
C VAL A 350 -0.56 -15.15 20.05
N ILE A 351 -1.04 -15.62 21.20
CA ILE A 351 -0.28 -16.46 22.12
C ILE A 351 -0.80 -17.88 21.93
N GLN A 352 -0.03 -18.70 21.22
CA GLN A 352 -0.50 -19.98 20.67
C GLN A 352 -1.13 -20.92 21.71
N PHE A 353 -0.59 -20.99 22.93
CA PHE A 353 -1.13 -21.86 23.97
C PHE A 353 -2.42 -21.35 24.63
N TYR A 354 -2.82 -20.09 24.40
CA TYR A 354 -4.13 -19.56 24.80
C TYR A 354 -5.20 -19.72 23.72
N VAL A 355 -4.83 -20.12 22.49
CA VAL A 355 -5.82 -20.35 21.43
C VAL A 355 -6.62 -21.62 21.76
N PRO A 356 -7.95 -21.53 21.91
CA PRO A 356 -8.79 -22.69 22.24
C PRO A 356 -8.66 -23.80 21.20
N GLU A 357 -8.73 -25.05 21.67
CA GLU A 357 -8.83 -26.25 20.80
C GLU A 357 -7.63 -26.45 19.85
N MET A 358 -6.50 -25.79 20.09
CA MET A 358 -5.26 -25.99 19.32
C MET A 358 -4.41 -27.14 19.88
N PRO A 359 -3.71 -27.90 19.02
CA PRO A 359 -2.76 -28.91 19.45
C PRO A 359 -1.65 -28.31 20.34
N GLN A 360 -1.49 -28.86 21.55
CA GLN A 360 -0.48 -28.44 22.51
C GLN A 360 0.73 -29.37 22.45
N ASN A 361 1.81 -28.91 21.82
CA ASN A 361 3.08 -29.65 21.86
C ASN A 361 3.76 -29.49 23.24
N PRO A 362 4.75 -30.35 23.57
CA PRO A 362 5.43 -30.31 24.87
C PRO A 362 6.14 -28.97 25.16
N ASP A 363 6.64 -28.29 24.13
CA ASP A 363 7.33 -27.01 24.26
C ASP A 363 6.38 -25.86 24.61
N LEU A 364 5.19 -25.83 24.00
CA LEU A 364 4.12 -24.87 24.33
C LEU A 364 3.64 -25.06 25.77
N LYS A 365 3.54 -26.31 26.26
CA LYS A 365 3.21 -26.60 27.67
C LYS A 365 4.29 -26.07 28.62
N ARG A 366 5.57 -26.19 28.28
CA ARG A 366 6.69 -25.63 29.07
C ARG A 366 6.67 -24.09 29.08
N ILE A 367 6.34 -23.46 27.94
CA ILE A 367 6.20 -22.00 27.84
C ILE A 367 5.00 -21.52 28.68
N GLN A 368 3.85 -22.21 28.59
CA GLN A 368 2.65 -21.91 29.38
C GLN A 368 2.92 -21.92 30.88
N GLN A 369 3.71 -22.88 31.38
CA GLN A 369 4.09 -22.97 32.79
C GLN A 369 4.93 -21.77 33.28
N ARG A 370 5.70 -21.12 32.39
CA ARG A 370 6.57 -19.98 32.73
C ARG A 370 5.91 -18.61 32.47
N PHE A 371 4.81 -18.58 31.73
CA PHE A 371 4.15 -17.36 31.28
C PHE A 371 3.44 -16.49 32.36
N PRO A 372 2.97 -17.02 33.52
CA PRO A 372 2.24 -16.22 34.52
C PRO A 372 3.01 -14.99 35.03
N LEU A 373 4.34 -15.05 35.06
CA LEU A 373 5.20 -13.92 35.46
C LEU A 373 5.09 -12.73 34.50
N SER A 374 4.79 -12.96 33.22
CA SER A 374 4.62 -11.88 32.23
C SER A 374 3.28 -11.16 32.40
N LEU A 375 2.22 -11.88 32.77
CA LEU A 375 0.88 -11.31 33.00
C LEU A 375 0.83 -10.47 34.29
N ILE A 376 1.59 -10.85 35.32
CA ILE A 376 1.71 -10.05 36.56
C ILE A 376 2.22 -8.64 36.24
N LYS A 377 3.19 -8.48 35.32
CA LYS A 377 3.71 -7.16 34.91
C LYS A 377 2.65 -6.28 34.22
N MET A 378 1.58 -6.90 33.71
CA MET A 378 0.48 -6.23 33.00
C MET A 378 -0.66 -5.82 33.94
N LEU A 379 -0.65 -6.24 35.21
CA LEU A 379 -1.65 -5.82 36.18
C LEU A 379 -1.65 -4.29 36.37
N PRO A 380 -2.82 -3.66 36.59
CA PRO A 380 -2.88 -2.25 36.95
C PRO A 380 -2.05 -1.94 38.21
N SER A 381 -1.40 -0.78 38.23
CA SER A 381 -0.69 -0.31 39.41
C SER A 381 -1.66 -0.16 40.57
N GLY A 382 -1.36 -0.78 41.71
CA GLY A 382 -2.24 -0.76 42.90
C GLY A 382 -3.29 -1.86 42.95
N THR A 383 -3.32 -2.83 42.02
CA THR A 383 -4.20 -4.00 42.15
C THR A 383 -3.88 -4.79 43.43
N PRO A 384 -4.84 -4.98 44.36
CA PRO A 384 -4.61 -5.73 45.59
C PRO A 384 -4.21 -7.19 45.31
N LEU A 385 -3.26 -7.75 46.07
CA LEU A 385 -2.79 -9.14 45.93
C LEU A 385 -3.93 -10.17 45.87
N LYS A 386 -4.99 -9.97 46.65
CA LYS A 386 -6.19 -10.83 46.67
C LYS A 386 -6.94 -10.88 45.33
N GLU A 387 -6.77 -9.91 44.45
CA GLU A 387 -7.44 -9.81 43.16
C GLU A 387 -6.57 -10.26 41.99
N TRP A 388 -5.26 -10.51 42.21
CA TRP A 388 -4.31 -10.86 41.15
C TRP A 388 -4.74 -12.10 40.38
N SER A 389 -5.18 -13.16 41.07
CA SER A 389 -5.62 -14.39 40.41
C SER A 389 -6.83 -14.16 39.49
N LYS A 390 -7.79 -13.34 39.94
CA LYS A 390 -8.98 -12.99 39.15
C LYS A 390 -8.60 -12.17 37.92
N GLU A 391 -7.71 -11.20 38.09
CA GLU A 391 -7.30 -10.32 37.01
C GLU A 391 -6.42 -11.04 35.99
N ILE A 392 -5.50 -11.91 36.41
CA ILE A 392 -4.72 -12.77 35.52
C ILE A 392 -5.67 -13.62 34.66
N LYS A 393 -6.65 -14.30 35.27
CA LYS A 393 -7.66 -15.07 34.52
C LYS A 393 -8.43 -14.21 33.51
N ARG A 394 -8.70 -12.95 33.83
CA ARG A 394 -9.33 -12.00 32.90
C ARG A 394 -8.43 -11.69 31.70
N LEU A 395 -7.13 -11.53 31.90
CA LEU A 395 -6.15 -11.32 30.82
C LEU A 395 -6.01 -12.57 29.95
N GLU A 396 -5.95 -13.76 30.55
CA GLU A 396 -5.91 -15.03 29.83
C GLU A 396 -7.15 -15.22 28.95
N LYS A 397 -8.33 -14.98 29.53
CA LYS A 397 -9.60 -14.99 28.80
C LYS A 397 -9.59 -14.00 27.63
N SER A 398 -9.07 -12.79 27.85
CA SER A 398 -8.94 -11.77 26.78
C SER A 398 -8.05 -12.22 25.63
N TYR A 399 -6.97 -12.98 25.89
CA TYR A 399 -6.14 -13.55 24.82
C TYR A 399 -6.86 -14.69 24.10
N ALA A 400 -7.46 -15.61 24.85
CA ALA A 400 -8.15 -16.78 24.30
C ALA A 400 -9.35 -16.40 23.44
N GLU A 401 -10.14 -15.42 23.89
CA GLU A 401 -11.36 -14.95 23.22
C GLU A 401 -11.09 -13.81 22.21
N SER A 402 -9.84 -13.42 22.00
CA SER A 402 -9.49 -12.39 21.01
C SER A 402 -9.92 -12.75 19.59
N MET A 403 -10.26 -11.73 18.80
CA MET A 403 -10.54 -11.89 17.38
C MET A 403 -9.33 -12.49 16.65
N TYR A 404 -8.11 -12.10 17.04
CA TYR A 404 -6.88 -12.68 16.50
C TYR A 404 -6.73 -14.18 16.81
N SER A 405 -7.11 -14.62 18.01
CA SER A 405 -7.16 -16.06 18.36
C SER A 405 -8.14 -16.81 17.46
N LYS A 406 -9.33 -16.26 17.20
CA LYS A 406 -10.33 -16.83 16.29
C LYS A 406 -9.83 -16.90 14.84
N LEU A 407 -9.21 -15.83 14.34
CA LEU A 407 -8.61 -15.79 13.00
C LEU A 407 -7.51 -16.83 12.85
N TYR A 408 -6.63 -16.96 13.85
CA TYR A 408 -5.56 -17.94 13.86
C TYR A 408 -6.08 -19.38 13.86
N ALA A 409 -7.12 -19.68 14.66
CA ALA A 409 -7.75 -20.99 14.69
C ALA A 409 -8.43 -21.34 13.35
N ALA A 410 -9.02 -20.37 12.66
CA ALA A 410 -9.59 -20.56 11.33
C ALA A 410 -8.51 -20.83 10.28
N LEU A 411 -7.41 -20.05 10.29
CA LEU A 411 -6.25 -20.28 9.42
C LEU A 411 -5.62 -21.66 9.67
N HIS A 412 -5.53 -22.10 10.92
CA HIS A 412 -5.09 -23.46 11.24
C HIS A 412 -6.00 -24.52 10.60
N SER A 413 -7.32 -24.41 10.78
CA SER A 413 -8.26 -25.36 10.14
C SER A 413 -8.15 -25.36 8.60
N LEU A 414 -7.93 -24.19 7.98
CA LEU A 414 -7.69 -24.10 6.53
C LEU A 414 -6.36 -24.74 6.12
N SER A 415 -5.31 -24.63 6.94
CA SER A 415 -4.04 -25.33 6.71
C SER A 415 -4.20 -26.84 6.79
N GLU A 416 -4.99 -27.35 7.74
CA GLU A 416 -5.28 -28.79 7.82
C GLU A 416 -6.09 -29.28 6.62
N TRP A 417 -7.00 -28.44 6.10
CA TRP A 417 -7.74 -28.76 4.89
C TRP A 417 -6.83 -28.84 3.65
N THR A 418 -5.87 -27.91 3.49
CA THR A 418 -4.93 -27.97 2.36
C THR A 418 -4.05 -29.22 2.40
N LEU A 419 -3.61 -29.64 3.60
CA LEU A 419 -2.90 -30.91 3.78
C LEU A 419 -3.78 -32.12 3.44
N ALA A 420 -5.02 -32.15 3.92
CA ALA A 420 -5.95 -33.24 3.59
C ALA A 420 -6.26 -33.33 2.09
N LEU A 421 -6.30 -32.20 1.37
CA LEU A 421 -6.42 -32.18 -0.09
C LEU A 421 -5.20 -32.78 -0.78
N GLN A 422 -3.99 -32.42 -0.33
CA GLN A 422 -2.73 -32.99 -0.86
C GLN A 422 -2.62 -34.50 -0.62
N GLU A 423 -3.12 -34.97 0.52
CA GLU A 423 -3.11 -36.40 0.89
C GLU A 423 -4.29 -37.20 0.31
N ASN A 424 -5.19 -36.57 -0.47
CA ASN A 424 -6.45 -37.17 -0.94
C ASN A 424 -7.35 -37.73 0.19
N ARG A 425 -7.38 -37.03 1.33
CA ARG A 425 -8.14 -37.38 2.55
C ARG A 425 -9.24 -36.37 2.88
N ILE A 426 -9.87 -35.79 1.85
CA ILE A 426 -10.86 -34.70 2.00
C ILE A 426 -12.04 -35.11 2.89
N ASP A 427 -12.55 -36.33 2.73
CA ASP A 427 -13.69 -36.82 3.51
C ASP A 427 -13.34 -36.95 4.99
N SER A 428 -12.10 -37.35 5.30
CA SER A 428 -11.59 -37.37 6.67
C SER A 428 -11.50 -35.96 7.28
N PHE A 429 -11.14 -34.94 6.51
CA PHE A 429 -11.17 -33.55 6.99
C PHE A 429 -12.60 -33.08 7.26
N LYS A 430 -13.55 -33.35 6.36
CA LYS A 430 -14.95 -32.89 6.52
C LYS A 430 -15.61 -33.42 7.80
N GLU A 431 -15.22 -34.61 8.25
CA GLU A 431 -15.68 -35.22 9.50
C GLU A 431 -14.87 -34.80 10.75
N SER A 432 -13.74 -34.12 10.56
CA SER A 432 -12.82 -33.72 11.63
C SER A 432 -13.36 -32.61 12.54
N ALA A 433 -12.76 -32.50 13.74
CA ALA A 433 -13.00 -31.38 14.64
C ALA A 433 -12.59 -30.04 14.01
N ASP A 434 -11.57 -30.02 13.16
CA ASP A 434 -11.06 -28.80 12.51
C ASP A 434 -12.06 -28.22 11.51
N ALA A 435 -12.78 -29.06 10.77
CA ALA A 435 -13.86 -28.64 9.86
C ALA A 435 -15.07 -28.08 10.63
N GLN A 436 -15.48 -28.74 11.72
CA GLN A 436 -16.57 -28.23 12.57
C GLN A 436 -16.20 -26.89 13.21
N ARG A 437 -14.95 -26.74 13.67
CA ARG A 437 -14.41 -25.49 14.21
C ARG A 437 -14.41 -24.39 13.16
N LEU A 438 -13.94 -24.67 11.94
CA LEU A 438 -13.91 -23.72 10.83
C LEU A 438 -15.32 -23.20 10.50
N LYS A 439 -16.31 -24.10 10.39
CA LYS A 439 -17.72 -23.72 10.12
C LYS A 439 -18.27 -22.77 11.19
N LYS A 440 -18.01 -23.05 12.48
CA LYS A 440 -18.41 -22.18 13.59
C LYS A 440 -17.71 -20.82 13.52
N LEU A 441 -16.40 -20.81 13.26
CA LEU A 441 -15.61 -19.58 13.18
C LEU A 441 -16.04 -18.70 12.02
N LEU A 442 -16.28 -19.26 10.83
CA LEU A 442 -16.78 -18.52 9.67
C LEU A 442 -18.12 -17.82 9.96
N ALA A 443 -19.05 -18.52 10.63
CA ALA A 443 -20.30 -17.91 11.05
C ALA A 443 -20.08 -16.73 12.01
N VAL A 444 -19.12 -16.85 12.93
CA VAL A 444 -18.72 -15.75 13.83
C VAL A 444 -18.10 -14.59 13.06
N LEU A 445 -17.16 -14.84 12.13
CA LEU A 445 -16.52 -13.81 11.32
C LEU A 445 -17.58 -13.03 10.52
N LYS A 446 -18.45 -13.74 9.81
CA LYS A 446 -19.55 -13.16 9.03
C LYS A 446 -20.52 -12.34 9.88
N TYR A 447 -20.86 -12.83 11.08
CA TYR A 447 -21.72 -12.11 12.02
C TYR A 447 -21.08 -10.80 12.52
N ARG A 448 -19.74 -10.76 12.65
CA ARG A 448 -19.01 -9.59 13.17
C ARG A 448 -18.60 -8.59 12.10
N ALA A 449 -18.54 -8.99 10.82
CA ALA A 449 -18.12 -8.14 9.72
C ALA A 449 -18.84 -6.79 9.64
N PRO A 450 -20.19 -6.70 9.77
CA PRO A 450 -20.87 -5.40 9.67
C PRO A 450 -20.48 -4.40 10.76
N ALA A 451 -20.23 -4.89 11.99
CA ALA A 451 -19.82 -4.05 13.11
C ALA A 451 -18.36 -3.57 12.98
N LEU A 452 -17.48 -4.41 12.42
CA LEU A 452 -16.10 -4.04 12.10
C LEU A 452 -16.06 -2.99 11.01
N GLU A 453 -16.79 -3.22 9.91
CA GLU A 453 -16.88 -2.31 8.77
C GLU A 453 -17.47 -0.95 9.19
N GLY A 454 -18.57 -0.96 9.94
CA GLY A 454 -19.23 0.27 10.39
C GLY A 454 -18.33 1.15 11.25
N LEU A 455 -17.66 0.56 12.25
CA LEU A 455 -16.73 1.31 13.09
C LEU A 455 -15.48 1.74 12.30
N GLN A 456 -14.90 0.87 11.46
CA GLN A 456 -13.76 1.20 10.62
C GLN A 456 -14.05 2.38 9.68
N SER A 457 -15.22 2.37 9.02
CA SER A 457 -15.67 3.43 8.12
C SER A 457 -15.87 4.75 8.86
N THR A 458 -16.56 4.70 10.02
CA THR A 458 -16.77 5.87 10.88
C THR A 458 -15.45 6.46 11.38
N LEU A 459 -14.50 5.62 11.79
CA LEU A 459 -13.16 6.06 12.17
C LEU A 459 -12.41 6.72 11.01
N GLY A 460 -12.62 6.25 9.77
CA GLY A 460 -12.08 6.86 8.56
C GLY A 460 -12.57 8.30 8.37
N ILE A 461 -13.90 8.50 8.41
CA ILE A 461 -14.50 9.84 8.33
C ILE A 461 -13.96 10.76 9.43
N MET A 462 -13.91 10.27 10.67
CA MET A 462 -13.45 11.04 11.83
C MET A 462 -11.98 11.43 11.71
N LEU A 463 -11.14 10.52 11.20
CA LEU A 463 -9.73 10.80 10.91
C LEU A 463 -9.59 11.89 9.86
N ASP A 464 -10.26 11.74 8.72
CA ASP A 464 -10.18 12.70 7.62
C ASP A 464 -10.62 14.11 8.08
N LEU A 465 -11.69 14.19 8.87
CA LEU A 465 -12.14 15.47 9.44
C LEU A 465 -11.18 16.03 10.49
N SER A 466 -10.64 15.19 11.38
CA SER A 466 -9.68 15.63 12.41
C SER A 466 -8.36 16.11 11.80
N GLU A 467 -7.92 15.50 10.70
CA GLU A 467 -6.72 15.88 9.98
C GLU A 467 -6.88 17.20 9.22
N GLN A 468 -8.11 17.53 8.82
CA GLN A 468 -8.50 18.79 8.19
C GLN A 468 -8.80 19.91 9.19
N SER A 469 -9.30 19.58 10.38
CA SER A 469 -9.71 20.54 11.42
C SER A 469 -8.59 20.91 12.39
N LEU A 470 -7.43 20.23 12.35
CA LEU A 470 -6.23 20.62 13.09
C LEU A 470 -5.97 22.11 12.85
N PRO A 471 -6.10 22.97 13.88
CA PRO A 471 -5.70 24.36 13.78
C PRO A 471 -4.24 24.41 13.32
N LYS A 472 -3.86 25.46 12.60
CA LYS A 472 -2.46 25.89 12.57
C LYS A 472 -2.02 26.00 14.04
N SER A 473 -1.23 25.01 14.47
CA SER A 473 -0.59 24.81 15.78
C SER A 473 -1.07 25.71 16.94
N LYS A 474 -1.55 25.08 18.03
CA LYS A 474 -1.19 25.60 19.36
C LYS A 474 0.34 25.62 19.40
N ASP A 475 0.94 26.75 19.81
CA ASP A 475 2.37 27.10 19.67
C ASP A 475 3.41 26.09 20.20
N ASN A 476 3.01 24.96 20.79
CA ASN A 476 3.90 23.95 21.38
C ASN A 476 3.82 22.55 20.76
N GLU A 477 2.99 22.31 19.74
CA GLU A 477 3.06 21.05 18.98
C GLU A 477 3.79 21.27 17.65
N THR A 478 5.01 20.72 17.53
CA THR A 478 5.72 20.66 16.25
C THR A 478 4.79 20.03 15.20
N ALA A 479 4.37 20.85 14.22
CA ALA A 479 3.53 20.40 13.13
C ALA A 479 4.15 19.15 12.49
N ARG A 480 3.36 18.08 12.36
CA ARG A 480 3.82 16.82 11.78
C ARG A 480 4.37 17.08 10.38
N GLN A 481 5.63 16.72 10.16
CA GLN A 481 6.32 16.90 8.88
C GLN A 481 5.68 15.97 7.84
N LEU A 482 5.12 16.52 6.76
CA LEU A 482 4.50 15.73 5.69
C LEU A 482 5.55 15.23 4.71
N VAL A 483 5.27 14.11 4.05
CA VAL A 483 6.11 13.60 2.96
C VAL A 483 5.79 14.43 1.70
N PRO A 484 6.79 15.03 1.04
CA PRO A 484 6.58 15.76 -0.21
C PRO A 484 6.36 14.75 -1.35
N LEU A 485 5.13 14.24 -1.48
CA LEU A 485 4.82 13.09 -2.34
C LEU A 485 5.14 13.31 -3.82
N ASP A 486 4.93 14.51 -4.35
CA ASP A 486 5.22 14.82 -5.75
C ASP A 486 6.73 14.73 -6.04
N ASP A 487 7.54 15.39 -5.22
CA ASP A 487 9.00 15.29 -5.33
C ASP A 487 9.52 13.87 -5.05
N PHE A 488 8.94 13.18 -4.06
CA PHE A 488 9.32 11.82 -3.71
C PHE A 488 9.00 10.83 -4.84
N SER A 489 7.82 10.94 -5.46
CA SER A 489 7.42 10.11 -6.60
C SER A 489 8.31 10.37 -7.83
N LYS A 490 8.63 11.65 -8.11
CA LYS A 490 9.57 12.03 -9.17
C LYS A 490 10.97 11.47 -8.92
N ALA A 491 11.46 11.59 -7.69
CA ALA A 491 12.76 11.06 -7.29
C ALA A 491 12.82 9.54 -7.43
N TRP A 492 11.79 8.84 -6.95
CA TRP A 492 11.66 7.39 -7.09
C TRP A 492 11.68 6.96 -8.55
N SER A 493 10.85 7.60 -9.39
CA SER A 493 10.77 7.28 -10.82
C SER A 493 12.09 7.49 -11.55
N TYR A 494 12.80 8.58 -11.24
CA TYR A 494 14.12 8.86 -11.83
C TYR A 494 15.16 7.82 -11.39
N PHE A 495 15.24 7.55 -10.09
CA PHE A 495 16.21 6.59 -9.53
C PHE A 495 15.96 5.17 -10.03
N ILE A 496 14.72 4.67 -9.91
CA ILE A 496 14.40 3.28 -10.23
C ILE A 496 14.58 2.99 -11.72
N SER A 497 14.24 3.93 -12.60
CA SER A 497 14.41 3.77 -14.04
C SER A 497 15.89 3.66 -14.42
N ALA A 498 16.76 4.47 -13.83
CA ALA A 498 18.21 4.40 -14.09
C ALA A 498 18.81 3.07 -13.60
N ILE A 499 18.46 2.65 -12.38
CA ILE A 499 18.96 1.39 -11.78
C ILE A 499 18.50 0.17 -12.58
N LEU A 500 17.21 0.08 -12.92
CA LEU A 500 16.69 -1.07 -13.65
C LEU A 500 17.21 -1.12 -15.09
N THR A 501 17.37 0.03 -15.76
CA THR A 501 18.00 0.07 -17.08
C THR A 501 19.44 -0.43 -17.04
N MET A 502 20.21 -0.02 -16.02
CA MET A 502 21.57 -0.50 -15.81
C MET A 502 21.59 -2.02 -15.61
N HIS A 503 20.80 -2.55 -14.67
CA HIS A 503 20.73 -4.01 -14.40
C HIS A 503 20.27 -4.81 -15.61
N TYR A 504 19.34 -4.28 -16.40
CA TYR A 504 18.86 -4.94 -17.61
C TYR A 504 19.97 -5.10 -18.64
N TYR A 505 20.70 -4.03 -18.95
CA TYR A 505 21.76 -4.06 -19.95
C TYR A 505 23.11 -4.61 -19.46
N GLN A 506 23.21 -4.98 -18.17
CA GLN A 506 24.29 -5.84 -17.70
C GLN A 506 24.14 -7.30 -18.14
N GLN A 507 22.94 -7.73 -18.56
CA GLN A 507 22.73 -9.09 -19.07
C GLN A 507 23.23 -9.19 -20.51
N ASP A 508 24.06 -10.20 -20.79
CA ASP A 508 24.63 -10.43 -22.13
C ASP A 508 23.54 -10.55 -23.23
N SER A 509 22.41 -11.19 -22.91
CA SER A 509 21.29 -11.33 -23.84
C SER A 509 20.62 -9.99 -24.16
N ALA A 510 20.56 -9.06 -23.21
CA ALA A 510 19.98 -7.74 -23.41
C ALA A 510 20.97 -6.78 -24.08
N SER A 511 22.25 -6.80 -23.69
CA SER A 511 23.29 -5.95 -24.25
C SER A 511 23.62 -6.29 -25.71
N ALA A 512 23.58 -7.58 -26.08
CA ALA A 512 23.81 -8.05 -27.46
C ALA A 512 22.83 -7.47 -28.48
N THR A 513 21.68 -6.97 -28.02
CA THR A 513 20.64 -6.37 -28.88
C THR A 513 20.82 -4.87 -29.11
N LEU A 514 21.92 -4.27 -28.63
CA LEU A 514 22.26 -2.87 -28.88
C LEU A 514 23.22 -2.75 -30.07
N PRO A 515 23.11 -1.67 -30.88
CA PRO A 515 24.03 -1.44 -31.99
C PRO A 515 25.46 -1.07 -31.56
N GLN A 516 25.66 -0.72 -30.28
CA GLN A 516 26.95 -0.41 -29.67
C GLN A 516 27.02 -1.02 -28.26
N GLY A 517 28.22 -1.36 -27.77
CA GLY A 517 28.40 -2.01 -26.47
C GLY A 517 28.04 -1.09 -25.31
N PHE A 518 27.26 -1.56 -24.34
CA PHE A 518 26.82 -0.79 -23.17
C PHE A 518 27.87 -0.83 -22.05
N ARG A 519 28.33 0.34 -21.59
CA ARG A 519 29.24 0.46 -20.44
C ARG A 519 28.50 0.95 -19.21
N THR A 520 28.26 0.04 -18.26
CA THR A 520 27.58 0.31 -16.99
C THR A 520 28.19 1.50 -16.23
N GLU A 521 29.51 1.52 -16.07
CA GLU A 521 30.22 2.57 -15.32
C GLU A 521 29.99 3.96 -15.94
N ASN A 522 30.11 4.06 -17.26
CA ASN A 522 29.94 5.32 -17.98
C ASN A 522 28.48 5.77 -18.02
N TYR A 523 27.53 4.83 -18.13
CA TYR A 523 26.10 5.11 -18.00
C TYR A 523 25.77 5.70 -16.63
N LEU A 524 26.21 5.05 -15.55
CA LEU A 524 25.98 5.52 -14.18
C LEU A 524 26.64 6.86 -13.91
N LYS A 525 27.91 7.01 -14.30
CA LYS A 525 28.67 8.26 -14.14
C LYS A 525 27.92 9.43 -14.77
N SER A 526 27.41 9.26 -15.99
CA SER A 526 26.67 10.33 -16.68
C SER A 526 25.33 10.66 -16.01
N ILE A 527 24.63 9.67 -15.44
CA ILE A 527 23.43 9.90 -14.63
C ILE A 527 23.77 10.66 -13.35
N LEU A 528 24.83 10.26 -12.63
CA LEU A 528 25.27 10.91 -11.39
C LEU A 528 25.74 12.35 -11.62
N GLU A 529 26.50 12.60 -12.68
CA GLU A 529 26.89 13.97 -13.06
C GLU A 529 25.68 14.85 -13.34
N PHE A 530 24.65 14.31 -14.00
CA PHE A 530 23.42 15.05 -14.21
C PHE A 530 22.70 15.32 -12.88
N VAL A 531 22.57 14.31 -12.01
CA VAL A 531 21.96 14.45 -10.67
C VAL A 531 22.69 15.53 -9.86
N ASP A 532 24.02 15.54 -9.87
CA ASP A 532 24.83 16.54 -9.17
C ASP A 532 24.59 17.95 -9.70
N ARG A 533 24.56 18.13 -11.02
CA ARG A 533 24.23 19.42 -11.64
C ARG A 533 22.83 19.91 -11.24
N GLN A 534 21.84 19.02 -11.18
CA GLN A 534 20.49 19.40 -10.74
C GLN A 534 20.43 19.68 -9.22
N CYS A 535 21.22 18.95 -8.42
CA CYS A 535 21.36 19.19 -7.00
C CYS A 535 21.93 20.60 -6.72
N SER A 536 22.97 21.01 -7.44
CA SER A 536 23.58 22.34 -7.33
C SER A 536 22.63 23.47 -7.77
N ARG A 537 21.64 23.17 -8.62
CA ARG A 537 20.57 24.12 -9.01
C ARG A 537 19.45 24.24 -7.97
N GLY A 538 19.52 23.49 -6.87
CA GLY A 538 18.51 23.52 -5.82
C GLY A 538 17.22 22.77 -6.17
N ILE A 539 17.22 21.90 -7.18
CA ILE A 539 16.02 21.15 -7.56
C ILE A 539 15.80 20.01 -6.56
N ASN A 540 14.76 20.19 -5.77
CA ASN A 540 14.40 19.44 -4.59
C ASN A 540 14.38 17.90 -4.79
N HIS A 541 13.60 17.35 -5.72
CA HIS A 541 13.56 15.88 -5.93
C HIS A 541 14.92 15.26 -6.29
N PHE A 542 15.87 16.00 -6.89
CA PHE A 542 17.21 15.46 -7.17
C PHE A 542 18.05 15.26 -5.91
N HIS A 543 17.77 15.96 -4.81
CA HIS A 543 18.42 15.68 -3.53
C HIS A 543 17.96 14.37 -2.93
N ILE A 544 16.69 14.01 -3.12
CA ILE A 544 16.17 12.68 -2.76
C ILE A 544 16.81 11.62 -3.67
N VAL A 545 16.92 11.87 -4.97
CA VAL A 545 17.64 10.96 -5.89
C VAL A 545 19.06 10.71 -5.41
N LYS A 546 19.80 11.77 -5.03
CA LYS A 546 21.16 11.65 -4.50
C LYS A 546 21.20 10.86 -3.18
N LEU A 547 20.22 11.05 -2.29
CA LEU A 547 20.10 10.25 -1.08
C LEU A 547 19.85 8.76 -1.38
N PHE A 548 18.99 8.43 -2.34
CA PHE A 548 18.79 7.05 -2.79
C PHE A 548 20.07 6.43 -3.34
N TRP A 549 20.83 7.17 -4.16
CA TRP A 549 22.13 6.72 -4.66
C TRP A 549 23.13 6.43 -3.54
N LEU A 550 23.24 7.32 -2.56
CA LEU A 550 24.12 7.12 -1.41
C LEU A 550 23.76 5.86 -0.60
N VAL A 551 22.46 5.57 -0.44
CA VAL A 551 22.01 4.32 0.20
C VAL A 551 22.31 3.12 -0.70
N TYR A 552 22.14 3.28 -2.01
CA TYR A 552 22.38 2.21 -2.97
C TYR A 552 23.85 1.79 -3.02
N GLU A 553 24.78 2.75 -3.06
CA GLU A 553 26.22 2.50 -3.04
C GLU A 553 26.66 1.80 -1.75
N GLU A 554 26.17 2.26 -0.59
CA GLU A 554 26.56 1.70 0.71
C GLU A 554 26.04 0.26 0.93
N LYS A 555 24.88 -0.08 0.37
CA LYS A 555 24.27 -1.41 0.52
C LYS A 555 24.77 -2.45 -0.50
N GLY A 556 25.40 -2.02 -1.58
CA GLY A 556 25.93 -2.91 -2.61
C GLY A 556 24.84 -3.80 -3.23
N THR A 557 25.02 -5.12 -3.18
CA THR A 557 24.13 -6.08 -3.86
C THR A 557 22.70 -6.08 -3.34
N ASP A 558 22.49 -5.78 -2.06
CA ASP A 558 21.15 -5.78 -1.43
C ASP A 558 20.46 -4.42 -1.49
N ALA A 559 21.05 -3.45 -2.17
CA ALA A 559 20.60 -2.07 -2.21
C ALA A 559 19.16 -1.89 -2.68
N LEU A 560 18.81 -2.49 -3.81
CA LEU A 560 17.48 -2.31 -4.40
C LEU A 560 16.38 -3.01 -3.56
N PRO A 561 16.54 -4.28 -3.14
CA PRO A 561 15.62 -4.89 -2.16
C PRO A 561 15.51 -4.10 -0.86
N PHE A 562 16.63 -3.58 -0.33
CA PHE A 562 16.63 -2.78 0.89
C PHE A 562 15.85 -1.47 0.74
N LEU A 563 16.08 -0.71 -0.34
CA LEU A 563 15.36 0.52 -0.62
C LEU A 563 13.87 0.25 -0.83
N LEU A 564 13.53 -0.80 -1.57
CA LEU A 564 12.13 -1.20 -1.77
C LEU A 564 11.47 -1.55 -0.42
N TYR A 565 12.14 -2.33 0.42
CA TYR A 565 11.67 -2.63 1.78
C TYR A 565 11.45 -1.36 2.60
N CYS A 566 12.36 -0.40 2.54
CA CYS A 566 12.22 0.87 3.26
C CYS A 566 10.98 1.65 2.81
N VAL A 567 10.74 1.72 1.50
CA VAL A 567 9.62 2.48 0.92
C VAL A 567 8.29 1.77 1.17
N GLN A 568 8.25 0.43 1.16
CA GLN A 568 7.06 -0.39 1.44
C GLN A 568 6.75 -0.55 2.94
N LYS A 569 7.76 -0.44 3.82
CA LYS A 569 7.64 -0.46 5.28
C LYS A 569 8.15 0.86 5.86
N PRO A 570 7.50 1.99 5.53
CA PRO A 570 8.00 3.31 5.89
C PRO A 570 7.97 3.54 7.40
N GLN A 571 9.02 4.18 7.92
CA GLN A 571 9.17 4.55 9.32
C GLN A 571 9.25 6.07 9.48
N ASP A 572 9.10 6.57 10.71
CA ASP A 572 9.18 8.01 10.97
C ASP A 572 10.55 8.61 10.61
N ILE A 573 11.62 7.81 10.65
CA ILE A 573 12.94 8.24 10.19
C ILE A 573 12.94 8.61 8.70
N LEU A 574 12.19 7.87 7.86
CA LEU A 574 12.04 8.17 6.43
C LEU A 574 11.36 9.53 6.24
N ARG A 575 10.31 9.79 7.01
CA ARG A 575 9.59 11.08 6.98
C ARG A 575 10.52 12.23 7.36
N TYR A 576 11.31 12.03 8.41
CA TYR A 576 12.26 13.00 8.91
C TYR A 576 13.38 13.28 7.89
N THR A 577 14.04 12.25 7.36
CA THR A 577 15.14 12.41 6.39
C THR A 577 14.66 13.03 5.09
N LEU A 578 13.50 12.61 4.57
CA LEU A 578 12.90 13.24 3.38
C LEU A 578 12.55 14.71 3.62
N HIS A 579 11.98 15.03 4.79
CA HIS A 579 11.69 16.43 5.13
C HIS A 579 12.96 17.27 5.22
N LEU A 580 14.01 16.79 5.89
CA LEU A 580 15.29 17.50 6.01
C LEU A 580 16.00 17.69 4.67
N THR A 581 15.91 16.69 3.79
CA THR A 581 16.47 16.73 2.43
C THR A 581 15.82 17.81 1.56
N MET A 582 14.60 18.23 1.93
CA MET A 582 13.70 19.04 1.11
C MET A 582 13.31 20.38 1.75
N ARG A 583 13.90 20.75 2.89
CA ARG A 583 13.57 22.00 3.60
C ARG A 583 13.68 23.21 2.65
N PRO A 584 12.65 24.09 2.58
CA PRO A 584 12.68 25.27 1.73
C PRO A 584 13.93 26.09 1.99
N GLN A 585 14.54 26.63 0.92
CA GLN A 585 15.64 27.56 1.09
C GLN A 585 15.11 28.86 1.73
N THR A 586 15.54 29.16 2.95
CA THR A 586 15.36 30.47 3.60
C THR A 586 16.66 31.27 3.52
N GLU A 587 16.61 32.57 3.81
CA GLU A 587 17.81 33.44 3.85
C GLU A 587 18.96 32.90 4.72
N ASN A 588 18.67 32.00 5.66
CA ASN A 588 19.64 31.36 6.57
C ASN A 588 20.02 29.90 6.21
N SER A 589 19.48 29.32 5.14
CA SER A 589 19.78 27.93 4.76
C SER A 589 20.72 27.86 3.55
N ASN A 590 21.97 27.47 3.76
CA ASN A 590 22.92 27.23 2.68
C ASN A 590 22.65 25.84 2.03
N LEU A 591 22.40 25.82 0.72
CA LEU A 591 22.23 24.59 -0.08
C LEU A 591 23.40 23.62 0.07
N GLU A 592 24.62 24.14 0.16
CA GLU A 592 25.85 23.37 0.31
C GLU A 592 25.82 22.56 1.63
N LYS A 593 25.51 23.22 2.75
CA LYS A 593 25.33 22.56 4.06
C LYS A 593 24.22 21.50 4.06
N ARG A 594 23.21 21.64 3.20
CA ARG A 594 22.16 20.61 3.04
C ARG A 594 22.70 19.37 2.33
N LEU A 595 23.46 19.58 1.25
CA LEU A 595 24.09 18.51 0.48
C LEU A 595 25.14 17.76 1.30
N GLU A 596 25.94 18.47 2.10
CA GLU A 596 26.95 17.90 3.02
C GLU A 596 26.34 16.95 4.07
N LYS A 597 25.06 17.13 4.41
CA LYS A 597 24.36 16.28 5.38
C LYS A 597 23.73 15.02 4.79
N LEU A 598 23.69 14.88 3.46
CA LEU A 598 23.09 13.68 2.82
C LEU A 598 23.74 12.37 3.27
N PRO A 599 25.08 12.25 3.43
CA PRO A 599 25.70 11.05 3.98
C PRO A 599 25.24 10.73 5.41
N GLN A 600 25.08 11.74 6.26
CA GLN A 600 24.56 11.54 7.62
C GLN A 600 23.12 11.02 7.61
N TYR A 601 22.29 11.52 6.67
CA TYR A 601 20.92 11.03 6.51
C TYR A 601 20.86 9.62 5.95
N ARG A 602 21.80 9.26 5.05
CA ARG A 602 21.99 7.88 4.58
C ARG A 602 22.27 6.96 5.78
N ASP A 603 23.26 7.31 6.62
CA ASP A 603 23.68 6.47 7.74
C ASP A 603 22.54 6.28 8.75
N ALA A 604 21.83 7.38 9.08
CA ALA A 604 20.67 7.33 9.97
C ALA A 604 19.53 6.47 9.41
N TRP A 605 19.27 6.56 8.10
CA TRP A 605 18.28 5.73 7.43
C TRP A 605 18.69 4.26 7.49
N ILE A 606 19.92 3.93 7.08
CA ILE A 606 20.42 2.55 7.06
C ILE A 606 20.37 1.91 8.45
N ALA A 607 20.87 2.60 9.47
CA ALA A 607 20.91 2.10 10.85
C ALA A 607 19.51 1.81 11.40
N ALA A 608 18.55 2.70 11.17
CA ALA A 608 17.18 2.55 11.67
C ALA A 608 16.47 1.31 11.11
N TYR A 609 16.79 0.92 9.87
CA TYR A 609 16.20 -0.27 9.24
C TYR A 609 16.99 -1.55 9.51
N GLN A 610 18.32 -1.48 9.71
CA GLN A 610 19.15 -2.64 10.07
C GLN A 610 18.88 -3.17 11.48
N ASN A 611 18.70 -2.29 12.47
CA ASN A 611 18.46 -2.71 13.85
C ASN A 611 17.20 -3.60 13.97
N ARG A 612 16.18 -3.36 13.14
CA ARG A 612 14.96 -4.17 13.11
C ARG A 612 15.10 -5.52 12.43
N LEU A 613 15.96 -5.64 11.40
CA LEU A 613 16.25 -6.92 10.76
C LEU A 613 16.95 -7.87 11.74
N ASN A 614 17.85 -7.33 12.57
CA ASN A 614 18.54 -8.08 13.62
C ASN A 614 17.63 -8.43 14.82
N GLU A 615 16.72 -7.54 15.22
CA GLU A 615 15.72 -7.82 16.27
C GLU A 615 14.70 -8.90 15.86
N SER A 616 14.53 -9.15 14.56
CA SER A 616 13.67 -10.21 14.05
C SER A 616 14.33 -11.58 13.86
N GLY A 617 15.63 -11.67 14.14
CA GLY A 617 16.39 -12.92 14.13
C GLY A 617 16.51 -13.62 15.48
N ASN A 618 15.92 -13.06 16.55
CA ASN A 618 15.98 -13.58 17.93
C ASN A 618 14.62 -14.05 18.46
#